data_AF-A0A5P8WJE4-F1
#
_entry.id   AF-A0A5P8WJE4-F1
#
_cell.length_a   1.000
_cell.length_b   1.000
_cell.length_c   1.000
_cell.angle_alpha   90.00
_cell.angle_beta   90.00
_cell.angle_gamma   90.00
#
_symmetry.space_group_name_H-M   'P 1'
#
loop_
_entity.id
_entity.type
_entity.pdbx_description
1 polymer ?
#
loop_
_entity_poly.entity_id
_entity_poly.type
_entity_poly.pdbx_seq_one_letter_code
_entity_poly.pdbx_strand_id
1 'polypeptide(L)'
;MERLIQYFIEDERCLGYVWKQERGQRVVIVVDDCFKLVEYDNPPNAFGFGLKVIFDKLSCRDDTLAIGFFDLPQSPKIPDIVLIINTIKTWISELDSHNYKLYLLVDYFHGQQTMESKANGLKFVDYWHEHQPLPAEKIAYLSLGGVNTPNHYRLQCFQKTLIHDQKADYKLLPEDFLHWLDIDEHPLFRLWRYSNRWFLSDDTTILVKHNFAVARKFLFDQKNDTDLFQAGEYKRKISNALEVNIPNAWWENEESAKNIHESLKCLCGAFFCGQTNNNAKRHLSVGAAYLIALMAHQKIYGNGDVFMNDTEAWIECSQAASPIFALQDQETARTSAIALYDCFICLFTPRSKNAYQESFLASSQVRNICFYESGRVLKIQLNWNAQNPSSDRQENLAKTISPIFKQQTINVSQFAKNTRNSVLNLWCQMAISDNGFMSPGAIYMEGDTVVVASIK
;
A
#
# COMPACT_ATOMS: atom_id res chain seq x y z
N MET A 1 -9.84 23.86 8.07
CA MET A 1 -11.10 23.92 7.32
C MET A 1 -10.79 23.58 5.88
N GLU A 2 -11.29 22.46 5.39
CA GLU A 2 -11.10 22.03 3.99
C GLU A 2 -12.11 22.76 3.11
N ARG A 3 -11.66 23.31 1.98
CA ARG A 3 -12.52 24.09 1.08
C ARG A 3 -12.20 23.79 -0.37
N LEU A 4 -13.23 23.45 -1.14
CA LEU A 4 -13.19 23.48 -2.59
C LEU A 4 -13.47 24.92 -3.07
N ILE A 5 -12.60 25.46 -3.93
CA ILE A 5 -12.71 26.80 -4.50
C ILE A 5 -12.68 26.66 -6.03
N GLN A 6 -13.56 27.41 -6.69
CA GLN A 6 -13.63 27.50 -8.15
C GLN A 6 -12.90 28.76 -8.61
N TYR A 7 -12.09 28.63 -9.65
CA TYR A 7 -11.45 29.76 -10.33
C TYR A 7 -12.09 29.95 -11.70
N PHE A 8 -12.49 31.18 -11.99
CA PHE A 8 -13.20 31.56 -13.20
C PHE A 8 -12.33 32.46 -14.08
N ILE A 9 -12.57 32.42 -15.39
CA ILE A 9 -12.12 33.46 -16.33
C ILE A 9 -13.13 34.61 -16.39
N GLU A 10 -12.76 35.71 -17.06
CA GLU A 10 -13.57 36.93 -17.20
C GLU A 10 -14.99 36.69 -17.79
N ASP A 11 -15.19 35.61 -18.56
CA ASP A 11 -16.49 35.21 -19.14
C ASP A 11 -17.32 34.25 -18.25
N GLU A 12 -17.06 34.17 -16.94
CA GLU A 12 -17.70 33.22 -15.99
C GLU A 12 -17.53 31.73 -16.31
N ARG A 13 -16.68 31.37 -17.28
CA ARG A 13 -16.31 29.98 -17.53
C ARG A 13 -15.32 29.52 -16.44
N CYS A 14 -15.59 28.37 -15.83
CA CYS A 14 -14.70 27.79 -14.82
C CYS A 14 -13.36 27.41 -15.48
N LEU A 15 -12.28 28.04 -15.04
CA LEU A 15 -10.90 27.75 -15.45
C LEU A 15 -10.35 26.50 -14.75
N GLY A 16 -10.74 26.32 -13.48
CA GLY A 16 -10.24 25.21 -12.68
C GLY A 16 -10.78 25.18 -11.26
N TYR A 17 -10.43 24.10 -10.57
CA TYR A 17 -10.82 23.84 -9.19
C TYR A 17 -9.58 23.67 -8.35
N VAL A 18 -9.64 24.13 -7.10
CA VAL A 18 -8.68 23.78 -6.08
C VAL A 18 -9.40 23.26 -4.86
N TRP A 19 -8.82 22.24 -4.26
CA TRP A 19 -9.11 21.84 -2.90
C TRP A 19 -7.84 22.02 -2.05
N LYS A 20 -8.00 22.60 -0.86
CA LYS A 20 -6.88 22.97 0.03
C LYS A 20 -7.09 22.41 1.44
N GLN A 21 -6.01 21.94 2.07
CA GLN A 21 -5.91 21.67 3.50
C GLN A 21 -5.06 22.72 4.21
N GLU A 22 -5.23 22.79 5.54
CA GLU A 22 -4.38 23.62 6.41
C GLU A 22 -3.01 23.00 6.67
N ARG A 23 -2.84 21.70 6.40
CA ARG A 23 -1.62 20.93 6.70
C ARG A 23 -1.25 20.09 5.49
N GLY A 24 0.05 19.88 5.30
CA GLY A 24 0.59 19.12 4.18
C GLY A 24 1.89 19.72 3.65
N GLN A 25 2.48 19.06 2.67
CA GLN A 25 3.73 19.50 2.04
C GLN A 25 3.74 19.37 0.51
N ARG A 26 2.70 18.81 -0.12
CA ARG A 26 2.65 18.62 -1.58
C ARG A 26 1.48 19.35 -2.22
N VAL A 27 1.70 19.93 -3.39
CA VAL A 27 0.68 20.50 -4.26
C VAL A 27 0.66 19.71 -5.55
N VAL A 28 -0.48 19.10 -5.88
CA VAL A 28 -0.65 18.31 -7.12
C VAL A 28 -1.55 19.08 -8.08
N ILE A 29 -0.99 19.48 -9.22
CA ILE A 29 -1.71 20.16 -10.29
C ILE A 29 -1.89 19.20 -11.45
N VAL A 30 -3.14 19.03 -11.85
CA VAL A 30 -3.50 18.32 -13.08
C VAL A 30 -3.98 19.34 -14.10
N VAL A 31 -3.37 19.35 -15.28
CA VAL A 31 -3.78 20.15 -16.43
C VAL A 31 -4.34 19.18 -17.46
N ASP A 32 -5.66 19.13 -17.59
CA ASP A 32 -6.39 18.16 -18.43
C ASP A 32 -7.31 18.91 -19.39
N ASP A 33 -7.68 18.33 -20.53
CA ASP A 33 -8.53 18.97 -21.53
C ASP A 33 -10.03 18.91 -21.19
N CYS A 34 -10.40 18.20 -20.11
CA CYS A 34 -11.79 18.11 -19.67
C CYS A 34 -11.95 17.62 -18.21
N PHE A 35 -11.87 18.52 -17.22
CA PHE A 35 -12.21 18.19 -15.83
C PHE A 35 -13.43 18.97 -15.30
N LYS A 36 -14.42 18.25 -14.76
CA LYS A 36 -15.58 18.81 -14.06
C LYS A 36 -15.86 18.00 -12.80
N LEU A 37 -15.95 18.67 -11.65
CA LEU A 37 -16.28 18.01 -10.39
C LEU A 37 -17.79 17.73 -10.30
N VAL A 38 -18.17 16.50 -9.97
CA VAL A 38 -19.53 15.93 -10.08
C VAL A 38 -20.49 16.38 -8.96
N GLU A 39 -20.27 17.52 -8.31
CA GLU A 39 -21.09 17.89 -7.14
C GLU A 39 -22.48 18.45 -7.48
N TYR A 40 -22.82 18.66 -8.76
CA TYR A 40 -24.17 19.06 -9.17
C TYR A 40 -24.60 18.40 -10.48
N ASP A 41 -25.86 17.98 -10.52
CA ASP A 41 -26.51 17.12 -11.51
C ASP A 41 -26.08 17.32 -12.99
N ASN A 42 -25.65 16.20 -13.59
CA ASN A 42 -25.48 15.91 -15.02
C ASN A 42 -24.81 16.96 -15.93
N PRO A 43 -23.50 16.81 -16.23
CA PRO A 43 -22.90 17.36 -17.45
C PRO A 43 -22.38 16.28 -18.44
N PRO A 44 -22.43 16.55 -19.76
CA PRO A 44 -21.89 15.68 -20.80
C PRO A 44 -20.38 15.89 -20.99
N ASN A 45 -19.65 14.76 -21.09
CA ASN A 45 -18.24 14.56 -21.49
C ASN A 45 -17.13 15.29 -20.69
N ALA A 46 -15.98 14.69 -20.39
CA ALA A 46 -15.38 13.43 -20.86
C ALA A 46 -15.00 12.47 -19.70
N PHE A 47 -15.27 11.17 -19.85
CA PHE A 47 -14.63 10.00 -19.17
C PHE A 47 -14.17 10.14 -17.70
N GLY A 48 -14.91 10.88 -16.87
CA GLY A 48 -14.47 11.43 -15.58
C GLY A 48 -14.54 10.52 -14.36
N PHE A 49 -13.68 9.48 -14.29
CA PHE A 49 -13.49 8.72 -13.03
C PHE A 49 -12.02 8.64 -12.59
N GLY A 50 -11.04 8.55 -13.49
CA GLY A 50 -9.63 8.41 -13.10
C GLY A 50 -9.04 9.63 -12.36
N LEU A 51 -9.37 10.85 -12.80
CA LEU A 51 -8.98 12.07 -12.08
C LEU A 51 -9.68 12.22 -10.72
N LYS A 52 -10.91 11.71 -10.62
CA LYS A 52 -11.60 11.58 -9.34
C LYS A 52 -10.87 10.60 -8.42
N VAL A 53 -10.29 9.52 -8.94
CA VAL A 53 -9.41 8.64 -8.14
C VAL A 53 -8.18 9.40 -7.63
N ILE A 54 -7.53 10.23 -8.45
CA ILE A 54 -6.41 11.07 -7.99
C ILE A 54 -6.87 11.99 -6.85
N PHE A 55 -8.02 12.65 -7.03
CA PHE A 55 -8.63 13.49 -5.99
C PHE A 55 -8.90 12.68 -4.72
N ASP A 56 -9.75 11.65 -4.79
CA ASP A 56 -10.17 10.82 -3.64
C ASP A 56 -8.98 10.18 -2.90
N LYS A 57 -7.88 9.87 -3.60
CA LYS A 57 -6.69 9.26 -3.00
C LYS A 57 -5.78 10.21 -2.26
N LEU A 58 -5.78 11.47 -2.67
CA LEU A 58 -4.84 12.46 -2.18
C LEU A 58 -5.53 13.50 -1.27
N SER A 59 -6.84 13.71 -1.44
CA SER A 59 -7.62 14.78 -0.79
C SER A 59 -7.90 14.58 0.68
N CYS A 60 -7.37 13.56 1.34
CA CYS A 60 -7.44 13.47 2.80
C CYS A 60 -6.09 13.06 3.39
N ARG A 61 -5.01 13.13 2.61
CA ARG A 61 -3.70 12.69 3.08
C ARG A 61 -2.97 13.83 3.77
N ASP A 62 -2.49 13.54 4.98
CA ASP A 62 -1.76 14.48 5.84
C ASP A 62 -0.51 15.12 5.19
N ASP A 63 0.01 14.57 4.08
CA ASP A 63 1.15 15.08 3.33
C ASP A 63 0.77 15.88 2.07
N THR A 64 -0.50 15.85 1.65
CA THR A 64 -1.00 16.59 0.49
C THR A 64 -1.66 17.89 0.96
N LEU A 65 -1.01 19.01 0.67
CA LEU A 65 -1.49 20.33 1.05
C LEU A 65 -2.66 20.79 0.18
N ALA A 66 -2.58 20.56 -1.14
CA ALA A 66 -3.64 20.98 -2.05
C ALA A 66 -3.61 20.20 -3.38
N ILE A 67 -4.77 20.10 -4.02
CA ILE A 67 -4.97 19.42 -5.31
C ILE A 67 -5.78 20.33 -6.20
N GLY A 68 -5.40 20.45 -7.46
CA GLY A 68 -6.13 21.30 -8.39
C GLY A 68 -6.08 20.83 -9.81
N PHE A 69 -7.09 21.28 -10.54
CA PHE A 69 -7.42 20.81 -11.88
C PHE A 69 -7.67 22.02 -12.76
N PHE A 70 -7.03 22.05 -13.92
CA PHE A 70 -7.20 23.09 -14.93
C PHE A 70 -7.66 22.49 -16.24
N ASP A 71 -8.59 23.18 -16.90
CA ASP A 71 -9.03 22.85 -18.25
C ASP A 71 -8.09 23.49 -19.28
N LEU A 72 -7.38 22.67 -20.06
CA LEU A 72 -6.50 23.13 -21.12
C LEU A 72 -7.28 23.21 -22.45
N PRO A 73 -7.41 24.40 -23.07
CA PRO A 73 -8.12 24.51 -24.34
C PRO A 73 -7.47 23.66 -25.43
N GLN A 74 -8.27 23.23 -26.41
CA GLN A 74 -7.84 22.37 -27.53
C GLN A 74 -6.70 22.94 -28.41
N SER A 75 -6.33 24.22 -28.24
CA SER A 75 -5.20 24.85 -28.90
C SER A 75 -4.71 26.00 -28.04
N PRO A 76 -3.95 25.72 -26.96
CA PRO A 76 -3.56 26.74 -26.00
C PRO A 76 -2.61 27.73 -26.68
N LYS A 77 -2.91 29.00 -26.51
CA LYS A 77 -2.01 30.11 -26.85
C LYS A 77 -1.23 30.48 -25.58
N ILE A 78 -0.11 31.19 -25.77
CA ILE A 78 0.71 31.67 -24.66
C ILE A 78 -0.13 32.42 -23.60
N PRO A 79 -1.08 33.30 -23.96
CA PRO A 79 -1.94 33.95 -22.96
C PRO A 79 -2.75 32.98 -22.09
N ASP A 80 -3.26 31.89 -22.67
CA ASP A 80 -4.03 30.87 -21.93
C ASP A 80 -3.13 30.16 -20.90
N ILE A 81 -1.90 29.82 -21.31
CA ILE A 81 -0.89 29.20 -20.44
C ILE A 81 -0.49 30.15 -19.31
N VAL A 82 -0.27 31.43 -19.62
CA VAL A 82 0.07 32.47 -18.63
C VAL A 82 -1.07 32.64 -17.62
N LEU A 83 -2.32 32.57 -18.04
CA LEU A 83 -3.47 32.67 -17.13
C LEU A 83 -3.51 31.50 -16.13
N ILE A 84 -3.30 30.26 -16.61
CA ILE A 84 -3.21 29.08 -15.75
C ILE A 84 -2.05 29.23 -14.75
N ILE A 85 -0.86 29.64 -15.22
CA ILE A 85 0.32 29.84 -14.38
C ILE A 85 0.09 30.92 -13.33
N ASN A 86 -0.50 32.06 -13.71
CA ASN A 86 -0.81 33.13 -12.77
C ASN A 86 -1.80 32.65 -11.71
N THR A 87 -2.78 31.83 -12.10
CA THR A 87 -3.73 31.22 -11.15
C THR A 87 -3.03 30.28 -10.18
N ILE A 88 -2.13 29.41 -10.67
CA ILE A 88 -1.31 28.53 -9.82
C ILE A 88 -0.45 29.35 -8.86
N LYS A 89 0.18 30.43 -9.33
CA LYS A 89 0.99 31.34 -8.49
C LYS A 89 0.17 31.99 -7.39
N THR A 90 -1.00 32.53 -7.73
CA THR A 90 -1.92 33.13 -6.76
C THR A 90 -2.34 32.10 -5.73
N TRP A 91 -2.76 30.90 -6.16
CA TRP A 91 -3.12 29.84 -5.23
C TRP A 91 -1.95 29.49 -4.32
N ILE A 92 -0.77 29.20 -4.86
CA ILE A 92 0.40 28.86 -4.04
C ILE A 92 0.73 29.98 -3.04
N SER A 93 0.58 31.25 -3.42
CA SER A 93 0.80 32.37 -2.49
C SER A 93 -0.22 32.44 -1.35
N GLU A 94 -1.43 31.91 -1.56
CA GLU A 94 -2.48 31.79 -0.54
C GLU A 94 -2.29 30.55 0.35
N LEU A 95 -1.39 29.63 0.01
CA LEU A 95 -1.03 28.52 0.89
C LEU A 95 -0.02 29.07 1.91
N ASP A 96 -0.49 29.40 3.13
CA ASP A 96 0.30 30.03 4.22
C ASP A 96 1.64 29.32 4.58
N SER A 97 1.90 28.13 4.04
CA SER A 97 3.12 27.35 4.21
C SER A 97 4.12 27.53 3.06
N HIS A 98 5.31 28.04 3.38
CA HIS A 98 6.41 28.26 2.41
C HIS A 98 7.16 26.98 1.99
N ASN A 99 6.76 25.80 2.50
CA ASN A 99 7.45 24.54 2.22
C ASN A 99 6.50 23.56 1.54
N TYR A 100 6.35 23.72 0.23
CA TYR A 100 5.57 22.81 -0.62
C TYR A 100 6.45 22.18 -1.70
N LYS A 101 6.06 20.99 -2.16
CA LYS A 101 6.57 20.32 -3.36
C LYS A 101 5.50 20.34 -4.43
N LEU A 102 5.81 20.86 -5.61
CA LEU A 102 4.86 21.00 -6.72
C LEU A 102 4.98 19.85 -7.72
N TYR A 103 3.86 19.18 -7.99
CA TYR A 103 3.75 18.07 -8.93
C TYR A 103 2.84 18.49 -10.07
N LEU A 104 3.27 18.28 -11.31
CA LEU A 104 2.50 18.62 -12.50
C LEU A 104 2.20 17.37 -13.33
N LEU A 105 0.91 17.07 -13.49
CA LEU A 105 0.40 16.07 -14.42
C LEU A 105 -0.25 16.79 -15.59
N VAL A 106 0.32 16.68 -16.78
CA VAL A 106 -0.15 17.42 -17.95
C VAL A 106 -0.69 16.44 -18.99
N ASP A 107 -1.93 16.63 -19.42
CA ASP A 107 -2.52 15.81 -20.47
C ASP A 107 -1.83 16.03 -21.82
N TYR A 108 -1.48 14.91 -22.41
CA TYR A 108 -0.77 14.75 -23.65
C TYR A 108 -1.61 13.84 -24.57
N PHE A 109 -2.57 14.46 -25.25
CA PHE A 109 -3.50 13.74 -26.12
C PHE A 109 -2.84 13.26 -27.43
N HIS A 110 -2.92 11.95 -27.69
CA HIS A 110 -2.87 11.33 -29.02
C HIS A 110 -4.13 10.50 -29.20
N GLY A 111 -5.14 11.07 -29.86
CA GLY A 111 -6.33 10.31 -30.27
C GLY A 111 -6.03 9.48 -31.51
N GLN A 112 -6.64 8.29 -31.60
CA GLN A 112 -6.59 7.47 -32.82
C GLN A 112 -7.43 8.03 -33.99
N GLN A 113 -8.20 9.11 -33.79
CA GLN A 113 -9.21 9.57 -34.77
C GLN A 113 -8.82 10.79 -35.62
N THR A 114 -7.63 11.36 -35.48
CA THR A 114 -7.16 12.40 -36.41
C THR A 114 -5.65 12.27 -36.60
N MET A 115 -5.20 12.07 -37.84
CA MET A 115 -3.78 12.09 -38.22
C MET A 115 -3.06 13.42 -37.94
N GLU A 116 -3.77 14.44 -37.47
CA GLU A 116 -3.20 15.68 -36.93
C GLU A 116 -3.33 15.70 -35.40
N SER A 117 -2.46 14.95 -34.72
CA SER A 117 -2.35 15.01 -33.26
C SER A 117 -1.70 16.34 -32.85
N LYS A 118 -2.47 17.33 -32.40
CA LYS A 118 -1.90 18.48 -31.69
C LYS A 118 -1.75 18.09 -30.23
N ALA A 119 -0.54 17.71 -29.83
CA ALA A 119 -0.19 17.41 -28.45
C ALA A 119 -0.20 18.71 -27.62
N ASN A 120 -1.38 19.12 -27.19
CA ASN A 120 -1.63 20.46 -26.63
C ASN A 120 -0.88 20.72 -25.33
N GLY A 121 -0.66 19.69 -24.51
CA GLY A 121 0.16 19.76 -23.30
C GLY A 121 1.63 20.04 -23.53
N LEU A 122 2.17 19.82 -24.74
CA LEU A 122 3.59 20.13 -25.04
C LEU A 122 3.88 21.60 -24.86
N LYS A 123 3.05 22.47 -25.43
CA LYS A 123 3.25 23.91 -25.34
C LYS A 123 3.27 24.41 -23.90
N PHE A 124 2.45 23.81 -23.04
CA PHE A 124 2.45 24.11 -21.62
C PHE A 124 3.78 23.68 -20.97
N VAL A 125 4.24 22.45 -21.24
CA VAL A 125 5.49 21.92 -20.70
C VAL A 125 6.72 22.65 -21.23
N ASP A 126 6.78 22.94 -22.53
CA ASP A 126 7.84 23.74 -23.16
C ASP A 126 7.92 25.11 -22.49
N TYR A 127 6.77 25.80 -22.39
CA TYR A 127 6.71 27.09 -21.70
C TYR A 127 7.18 26.98 -20.25
N TRP A 128 6.75 25.94 -19.52
CA TRP A 128 7.15 25.72 -18.13
C TRP A 128 8.66 25.51 -17.98
N HIS A 129 9.28 24.71 -18.85
CA HIS A 129 10.72 24.47 -18.82
C HIS A 129 11.55 25.69 -19.26
N GLU A 130 11.09 26.43 -20.27
CA GLU A 130 11.76 27.63 -20.77
C GLU A 130 11.71 28.80 -19.78
N HIS A 131 10.55 29.01 -19.14
CA HIS A 131 10.30 30.20 -18.33
C HIS A 131 10.43 29.94 -16.82
N GLN A 132 10.46 28.66 -16.41
CA GLN A 132 10.55 28.21 -15.02
C GLN A 132 9.69 29.05 -14.07
N PRO A 133 8.37 29.16 -14.33
CA PRO A 133 7.52 30.10 -13.63
C PRO A 133 7.45 29.82 -12.13
N LEU A 134 7.59 28.54 -11.76
CA LEU A 134 7.65 28.01 -10.41
C LEU A 134 8.52 26.73 -10.41
N PRO A 135 9.22 26.42 -9.30
CA PRO A 135 9.96 25.18 -9.17
C PRO A 135 9.00 23.99 -9.03
N ALA A 136 8.98 23.11 -10.03
CA ALA A 136 8.25 21.84 -9.97
C ALA A 136 9.20 20.71 -9.56
N GLU A 137 8.77 19.92 -8.57
CA GLU A 137 9.50 18.73 -8.09
C GLU A 137 9.44 17.61 -9.14
N LYS A 138 8.24 17.34 -9.68
CA LYS A 138 8.02 16.32 -10.70
C LYS A 138 7.05 16.81 -11.77
N ILE A 139 7.34 16.48 -13.03
CA ILE A 139 6.47 16.74 -14.18
C ILE A 139 6.30 15.43 -14.95
N ALA A 140 5.07 15.07 -15.29
CA ALA A 140 4.76 13.89 -16.08
C ALA A 140 3.57 14.14 -17.03
N TYR A 141 3.47 13.29 -18.05
CA TYR A 141 2.39 13.30 -19.02
C TYR A 141 1.30 12.29 -18.66
N LEU A 142 0.05 12.63 -18.99
CA LEU A 142 -1.07 11.69 -19.07
C LEU A 142 -1.39 11.44 -20.55
N SER A 143 -1.49 10.19 -21.00
CA SER A 143 -1.79 9.86 -22.40
C SER A 143 -2.78 8.72 -22.53
N LEU A 144 -3.71 8.76 -23.49
CA LEU A 144 -4.71 7.70 -23.69
C LEU A 144 -4.11 6.29 -23.91
N GLY A 145 -2.98 6.20 -24.63
CA GLY A 145 -2.37 4.92 -25.02
C GLY A 145 -1.01 4.63 -24.38
N GLY A 146 -0.50 5.51 -23.50
CA GLY A 146 0.84 5.35 -22.91
C GLY A 146 1.99 5.45 -23.93
N VAL A 147 1.77 6.08 -25.08
CA VAL A 147 2.76 6.15 -26.16
C VAL A 147 3.88 7.12 -25.79
N ASN A 148 5.11 6.62 -25.74
CA ASN A 148 6.32 7.45 -25.65
C ASN A 148 6.59 8.09 -27.02
N THR A 149 6.16 9.33 -27.19
CA THR A 149 6.54 10.18 -28.33
C THR A 149 7.86 10.91 -28.05
N PRO A 150 8.43 11.66 -29.02
CA PRO A 150 9.66 12.43 -28.83
C PRO A 150 9.47 13.48 -27.74
N ASN A 151 9.76 13.08 -26.51
CA ASN A 151 9.76 13.93 -25.34
C ASN A 151 11.19 14.44 -25.16
N HIS A 152 11.44 15.67 -25.60
CA HIS A 152 12.76 16.30 -25.47
C HIS A 152 13.25 16.34 -24.02
N TYR A 153 12.33 16.38 -23.06
CA TYR A 153 12.62 16.42 -21.62
C TYR A 153 12.59 15.04 -20.95
N ARG A 154 12.30 13.95 -21.68
CA ARG A 154 12.23 12.56 -21.18
C ARG A 154 11.36 12.37 -19.92
N LEU A 155 10.32 13.19 -19.78
CA LEU A 155 9.30 13.05 -18.73
C LEU A 155 8.59 11.68 -18.80
N GLN A 156 8.19 11.19 -17.62
CA GLN A 156 7.40 9.96 -17.49
C GLN A 156 6.01 10.15 -18.13
N CYS A 157 5.50 9.11 -18.78
CA CYS A 157 4.17 9.10 -19.40
C CYS A 157 3.32 8.01 -18.74
N PHE A 158 2.16 8.41 -18.21
CA PHE A 158 1.19 7.50 -17.60
C PHE A 158 0.00 7.32 -18.52
N GLN A 159 -0.47 6.08 -18.63
CA GLN A 159 -1.62 5.77 -19.46
C GLN A 159 -2.92 6.19 -18.75
N LYS A 160 -3.56 7.24 -19.27
CA LYS A 160 -4.84 7.79 -18.79
C LYS A 160 -5.91 6.69 -18.71
N THR A 161 -6.00 5.81 -19.71
CA THR A 161 -6.94 4.68 -19.70
C THR A 161 -6.68 3.68 -18.57
N LEU A 162 -5.42 3.39 -18.21
CA LEU A 162 -5.11 2.50 -17.07
C LEU A 162 -5.47 3.13 -15.72
N ILE A 163 -5.40 4.45 -15.58
CA ILE A 163 -5.88 5.15 -14.39
C ILE A 163 -7.42 5.16 -14.40
N HIS A 164 -8.02 5.30 -15.59
CA HIS A 164 -9.47 5.37 -15.78
C HIS A 164 -10.18 4.03 -15.60
N ASP A 165 -9.60 2.90 -15.98
CA ASP A 165 -10.27 1.59 -15.94
C ASP A 165 -10.41 1.05 -14.52
N GLN A 166 -9.72 1.64 -13.55
CA GLN A 166 -9.75 1.28 -12.13
C GLN A 166 -10.89 1.96 -11.36
N LYS A 167 -12.06 2.05 -12.02
CA LYS A 167 -13.24 2.86 -11.64
C LYS A 167 -13.85 2.50 -10.28
N ALA A 168 -13.60 1.29 -9.78
CA ALA A 168 -14.32 0.70 -8.64
C ALA A 168 -13.45 0.43 -7.41
N ASP A 169 -12.13 0.27 -7.56
CA ASP A 169 -11.23 0.03 -6.45
C ASP A 169 -9.90 0.76 -6.68
N TYR A 170 -9.61 1.68 -5.77
CA TYR A 170 -8.39 2.47 -5.73
C TYR A 170 -7.12 1.61 -5.63
N LYS A 171 -7.25 0.36 -5.18
CA LYS A 171 -6.18 -0.63 -5.06
C LYS A 171 -5.82 -1.24 -6.39
N LEU A 172 -6.04 -0.57 -7.51
CA LEU A 172 -5.65 -1.08 -8.82
C LEU A 172 -4.89 -0.04 -9.66
N LEU A 173 -4.59 1.14 -9.09
CA LEU A 173 -3.73 2.13 -9.75
C LEU A 173 -2.35 1.55 -10.08
N PRO A 174 -1.71 1.96 -11.20
CA PRO A 174 -0.37 1.54 -11.55
C PRO A 174 0.65 1.91 -10.46
N GLU A 175 1.55 0.99 -10.13
CA GLU A 175 2.54 1.17 -9.07
C GLU A 175 3.49 2.34 -9.34
N ASP A 176 3.99 2.44 -10.57
CA ASP A 176 4.87 3.54 -10.98
C ASP A 176 4.20 4.90 -10.82
N PHE A 177 2.88 4.97 -10.97
CA PHE A 177 2.11 6.20 -10.78
C PHE A 177 1.98 6.56 -9.29
N LEU A 178 1.71 5.58 -8.43
CA LEU A 178 1.70 5.79 -6.98
C LEU A 178 3.08 6.20 -6.46
N HIS A 179 4.14 5.56 -6.95
CA HIS A 179 5.51 5.90 -6.61
C HIS A 179 5.87 7.31 -7.08
N TRP A 180 5.48 7.69 -8.29
CA TRP A 180 5.67 9.05 -8.78
C TRP A 180 4.96 10.08 -7.93
N LEU A 181 3.74 9.78 -7.44
CA LEU A 181 3.01 10.65 -6.51
C LEU A 181 3.59 10.68 -5.09
N ASP A 182 4.68 9.97 -4.80
CA ASP A 182 5.20 9.75 -3.45
C ASP A 182 4.11 9.18 -2.50
N ILE A 183 3.16 8.41 -3.05
CA ILE A 183 2.16 7.71 -2.25
C ILE A 183 2.82 6.47 -1.65
N ASP A 184 3.16 6.54 -0.36
CA ASP A 184 3.51 5.34 0.40
C ASP A 184 2.20 4.57 0.67
N GLU A 185 1.92 3.58 -0.17
CA GLU A 185 0.82 2.64 0.04
C GLU A 185 1.27 1.60 1.07
N HIS A 186 0.44 1.36 2.09
CA HIS A 186 0.74 0.33 3.08
C HIS A 186 0.99 -1.02 2.38
N PRO A 187 2.06 -1.77 2.66
CA PRO A 187 2.43 -2.97 1.90
C PRO A 187 1.34 -4.05 1.84
N LEU A 188 0.48 -4.15 2.87
CA LEU A 188 -0.69 -5.03 2.81
C LEU A 188 -1.77 -4.59 1.81
N PHE A 189 -1.99 -3.28 1.58
CA PHE A 189 -2.89 -2.83 0.51
C PHE A 189 -2.35 -3.22 -0.85
N ARG A 190 -1.03 -3.07 -1.06
CA ARG A 190 -0.35 -3.56 -2.25
C ARG A 190 -0.50 -5.07 -2.41
N LEU A 191 -0.24 -5.85 -1.36
CA LEU A 191 -0.41 -7.31 -1.38
C LEU A 191 -1.82 -7.69 -1.84
N TRP A 192 -2.86 -7.08 -1.28
CA TRP A 192 -4.25 -7.35 -1.64
C TRP A 192 -4.61 -6.90 -3.07
N ARG A 193 -3.96 -5.86 -3.60
CA ARG A 193 -4.04 -5.51 -5.03
C ARG A 193 -3.52 -6.65 -5.90
N TYR A 194 -2.31 -7.12 -5.63
CA TYR A 194 -1.66 -8.17 -6.42
C TYR A 194 -2.36 -9.52 -6.31
N SER A 195 -2.94 -9.79 -5.14
CA SER A 195 -3.68 -11.03 -4.88
C SER A 195 -5.16 -10.95 -5.25
N ASN A 196 -5.58 -9.92 -5.99
CA ASN A 196 -6.96 -9.81 -6.42
C ASN A 196 -7.38 -11.09 -7.18
N ARG A 197 -8.56 -11.60 -6.84
CA ARG A 197 -9.13 -12.86 -7.34
C ARG A 197 -8.37 -14.14 -6.94
N TRP A 198 -7.25 -14.08 -6.23
CA TRP A 198 -6.61 -15.32 -5.75
C TRP A 198 -7.57 -16.11 -4.87
N PHE A 199 -7.44 -17.43 -4.92
CA PHE A 199 -8.25 -18.35 -4.12
C PHE A 199 -9.77 -18.30 -4.37
N LEU A 200 -10.21 -17.80 -5.54
CA LEU A 200 -11.59 -17.96 -6.00
C LEU A 200 -11.87 -19.42 -6.39
N SER A 201 -13.12 -19.82 -6.17
CA SER A 201 -13.58 -21.20 -6.35
C SER A 201 -13.80 -21.58 -7.82
N ASP A 202 -14.13 -20.60 -8.65
CA ASP A 202 -14.49 -20.80 -10.06
C ASP A 202 -13.74 -19.79 -10.93
N ASP A 203 -12.63 -20.22 -11.54
CA ASP A 203 -11.97 -19.44 -12.58
C ASP A 203 -10.95 -20.27 -13.36
N THR A 204 -11.14 -20.31 -14.67
CA THR A 204 -10.25 -20.97 -15.64
C THR A 204 -8.93 -20.21 -15.83
N THR A 205 -8.85 -18.93 -15.42
CA THR A 205 -7.74 -18.01 -15.72
C THR A 205 -6.80 -17.72 -14.55
N ILE A 206 -7.15 -18.10 -13.32
CA ILE A 206 -6.41 -17.72 -12.12
C ILE A 206 -5.35 -18.76 -11.78
N LEU A 207 -4.10 -18.35 -11.64
CA LEU A 207 -2.99 -19.26 -11.33
C LEU A 207 -2.95 -19.68 -9.85
N VAL A 208 -3.21 -18.77 -8.92
CA VAL A 208 -3.26 -19.06 -7.48
C VAL A 208 -4.65 -19.56 -7.10
N LYS A 209 -4.82 -20.89 -7.15
CA LYS A 209 -6.10 -21.59 -6.97
C LYS A 209 -6.55 -21.65 -5.51
N HIS A 210 -7.84 -21.85 -5.28
CA HIS A 210 -8.41 -22.02 -3.93
C HIS A 210 -7.91 -23.26 -3.19
N ASN A 211 -7.73 -24.37 -3.92
CA ASN A 211 -7.32 -25.66 -3.36
C ASN A 211 -5.88 -25.95 -3.78
N PHE A 212 -5.01 -26.19 -2.80
CA PHE A 212 -3.62 -26.56 -3.04
C PHE A 212 -3.48 -27.80 -3.94
N ALA A 213 -4.41 -28.75 -3.91
CA ALA A 213 -4.38 -29.94 -4.77
C ALA A 213 -4.32 -29.61 -6.27
N VAL A 214 -4.79 -28.43 -6.67
CA VAL A 214 -4.67 -27.97 -8.07
C VAL A 214 -3.27 -27.39 -8.34
N ALA A 215 -2.73 -26.61 -7.40
CA ALA A 215 -1.37 -26.07 -7.51
C ALA A 215 -0.31 -27.18 -7.47
N ARG A 216 -0.54 -28.19 -6.64
CA ARG A 216 0.30 -29.39 -6.51
C ARG A 216 0.61 -30.04 -7.86
N LYS A 217 -0.36 -30.10 -8.78
CA LYS A 217 -0.20 -30.74 -10.09
C LYS A 217 0.94 -30.13 -10.90
N PHE A 218 0.98 -28.81 -11.01
CA PHE A 218 2.04 -28.13 -11.76
C PHE A 218 3.29 -27.88 -10.91
N LEU A 219 3.20 -27.87 -9.57
CA LEU A 219 4.38 -27.72 -8.70
C LEU A 219 5.20 -29.01 -8.58
N PHE A 220 4.56 -30.17 -8.43
CA PHE A 220 5.21 -31.44 -8.06
C PHE A 220 4.94 -32.58 -9.04
N ASP A 221 3.78 -32.64 -9.69
CA ASP A 221 3.45 -33.72 -10.64
C ASP A 221 3.90 -33.40 -12.08
N GLN A 222 4.85 -32.47 -12.26
CA GLN A 222 5.26 -31.86 -13.54
C GLN A 222 5.41 -32.88 -14.68
N LYS A 223 4.66 -32.70 -15.78
CA LYS A 223 4.70 -33.63 -16.92
C LYS A 223 5.12 -32.97 -18.25
N ASN A 224 5.14 -31.64 -18.32
CA ASN A 224 5.42 -30.91 -19.56
C ASN A 224 5.95 -29.48 -19.31
N ASP A 225 6.35 -28.80 -20.39
CA ASP A 225 6.86 -27.41 -20.37
C ASP A 225 5.82 -26.39 -19.88
N THR A 226 4.52 -26.68 -20.05
CA THR A 226 3.45 -25.80 -19.58
C THR A 226 3.35 -25.79 -18.06
N ASP A 227 3.51 -26.96 -17.42
CA ASP A 227 3.52 -27.09 -15.96
C ASP A 227 4.72 -26.35 -15.35
N LEU A 228 5.91 -26.47 -15.98
CA LEU A 228 7.12 -25.74 -15.59
C LEU A 228 6.91 -24.23 -15.62
N PHE A 229 6.33 -23.71 -16.71
CA PHE A 229 6.01 -22.29 -16.83
C PHE A 229 5.01 -21.84 -15.75
N GLN A 230 3.94 -22.62 -15.52
CA GLN A 230 2.94 -22.32 -14.51
C GLN A 230 3.52 -22.32 -13.09
N ALA A 231 4.41 -23.25 -12.76
CA ALA A 231 5.11 -23.29 -11.48
C ALA A 231 6.00 -22.05 -11.28
N GLY A 232 6.76 -21.66 -12.31
CA GLY A 232 7.58 -20.45 -12.28
C GLY A 232 6.74 -19.18 -12.07
N GLU A 233 5.65 -19.03 -12.82
CA GLU A 233 4.73 -17.90 -12.69
C GLU A 233 4.02 -17.88 -11.33
N TYR A 234 3.70 -19.04 -10.75
CA TYR A 234 3.07 -19.14 -9.44
C TYR A 234 4.00 -18.59 -8.35
N LYS A 235 5.26 -19.04 -8.33
CA LYS A 235 6.29 -18.57 -7.40
C LYS A 235 6.54 -17.07 -7.58
N ARG A 236 6.73 -16.63 -8.83
CA ARG A 236 6.99 -15.20 -9.16
C ARG A 236 5.86 -14.30 -8.70
N LYS A 237 4.60 -14.67 -8.92
CA LYS A 237 3.44 -13.87 -8.50
C LYS A 237 3.38 -13.72 -6.97
N ILE A 238 3.68 -14.78 -6.22
CA ILE A 238 3.71 -14.72 -4.76
C ILE A 238 4.86 -13.85 -4.26
N SER A 239 6.08 -14.06 -4.75
CA SER A 239 7.25 -13.26 -4.36
C SER A 239 7.05 -11.77 -4.65
N ASN A 240 6.52 -11.44 -5.83
CA ASN A 240 6.23 -10.05 -6.22
C ASN A 240 5.14 -9.42 -5.35
N ALA A 241 4.12 -10.18 -4.95
CA ALA A 241 3.02 -9.67 -4.14
C ALA A 241 3.45 -9.37 -2.69
N LEU A 242 4.35 -10.20 -2.14
CA LEU A 242 4.91 -10.01 -0.80
C LEU A 242 6.09 -9.03 -0.78
N GLU A 243 6.69 -8.72 -1.94
CA GLU A 243 8.00 -8.05 -2.07
C GLU A 243 9.14 -8.81 -1.38
N VAL A 244 9.14 -10.14 -1.49
CA VAL A 244 10.12 -11.01 -0.83
C VAL A 244 10.66 -12.07 -1.76
N ASN A 245 11.96 -12.31 -1.71
CA ASN A 245 12.62 -13.38 -2.43
C ASN A 245 12.51 -14.73 -1.69
N ILE A 246 11.35 -15.38 -1.79
CA ILE A 246 11.14 -16.68 -1.13
C ILE A 246 12.11 -17.74 -1.68
N PRO A 247 12.85 -18.48 -0.82
CA PRO A 247 13.80 -19.50 -1.25
C PRO A 247 13.15 -20.63 -2.03
N ASN A 248 13.84 -21.16 -3.04
CA ASN A 248 13.36 -22.30 -3.83
C ASN A 248 13.09 -23.54 -2.96
N ALA A 249 13.90 -23.76 -1.93
CA ALA A 249 13.77 -24.88 -1.02
C ALA A 249 12.41 -24.93 -0.28
N TRP A 250 11.74 -23.79 -0.03
CA TRP A 250 10.38 -23.78 0.52
C TRP A 250 9.34 -24.37 -0.44
N TRP A 251 9.62 -24.32 -1.75
CA TRP A 251 8.75 -24.84 -2.80
C TRP A 251 9.10 -26.25 -3.25
N GLU A 252 10.27 -26.76 -2.88
CA GLU A 252 10.73 -28.12 -3.22
C GLU A 252 10.11 -29.19 -2.29
N ASN A 253 9.60 -28.77 -1.13
CA ASN A 253 8.86 -29.64 -0.21
C ASN A 253 7.34 -29.39 -0.31
N GLU A 254 6.57 -30.47 -0.52
CA GLU A 254 5.11 -30.38 -0.71
C GLU A 254 4.37 -29.84 0.53
N GLU A 255 4.78 -30.24 1.73
CA GLU A 255 4.15 -29.80 2.99
C GLU A 255 4.41 -28.32 3.27
N SER A 256 5.66 -27.88 3.06
CA SER A 256 6.04 -26.47 3.14
C SER A 256 5.21 -25.63 2.16
N ALA A 257 5.18 -26.02 0.87
CA ALA A 257 4.42 -25.31 -0.16
C ALA A 257 2.91 -25.25 0.18
N LYS A 258 2.35 -26.34 0.73
CA LYS A 258 0.97 -26.39 1.20
C LYS A 258 0.71 -25.44 2.38
N ASN A 259 1.60 -25.42 3.36
CA ASN A 259 1.46 -24.58 4.55
C ASN A 259 1.56 -23.09 4.19
N ILE A 260 2.46 -22.73 3.27
CA ILE A 260 2.55 -21.38 2.69
C ILE A 260 1.26 -21.03 1.93
N HIS A 261 0.76 -21.94 1.08
CA HIS A 261 -0.46 -21.73 0.31
C HIS A 261 -1.68 -21.46 1.20
N GLU A 262 -1.91 -22.29 2.22
CA GLU A 262 -3.05 -22.10 3.14
C GLU A 262 -2.87 -20.86 4.03
N SER A 263 -1.64 -20.51 4.40
CA SER A 263 -1.36 -19.27 5.15
C SER A 263 -1.59 -18.02 4.29
N LEU A 264 -1.18 -18.03 3.02
CA LEU A 264 -1.49 -16.97 2.06
C LEU A 264 -2.99 -16.85 1.83
N LYS A 265 -3.72 -17.96 1.82
CA LYS A 265 -5.19 -17.93 1.72
C LYS A 265 -5.84 -17.24 2.92
N CYS A 266 -5.27 -17.36 4.12
CA CYS A 266 -5.68 -16.63 5.32
C CYS A 266 -5.34 -15.12 5.25
N LEU A 267 -4.35 -14.71 4.45
CA LEU A 267 -3.91 -13.32 4.31
C LEU A 267 -4.53 -12.59 3.09
N CYS A 268 -4.73 -13.32 1.99
CA CYS A 268 -4.93 -12.79 0.64
C CYS A 268 -6.17 -13.36 -0.08
N GLY A 269 -6.92 -14.27 0.54
CA GLY A 269 -8.17 -14.78 -0.03
C GLY A 269 -9.09 -13.66 -0.50
N ALA A 270 -9.75 -13.85 -1.66
CA ALA A 270 -10.45 -12.81 -2.43
C ALA A 270 -11.36 -11.85 -1.63
N PHE A 271 -11.86 -12.26 -0.47
CA PHE A 271 -12.44 -11.40 0.55
C PHE A 271 -11.98 -11.96 1.91
N PHE A 272 -11.49 -11.14 2.83
CA PHE A 272 -11.18 -11.63 4.18
C PHE A 272 -12.47 -12.24 4.77
N CYS A 273 -12.37 -13.45 5.32
CA CYS A 273 -13.45 -14.46 5.35
C CYS A 273 -13.82 -14.96 3.94
N GLY A 274 -13.20 -16.09 3.57
CA GLY A 274 -13.36 -16.72 2.26
C GLY A 274 -14.80 -16.77 1.75
N GLN A 275 -14.96 -16.80 0.42
CA GLN A 275 -16.23 -17.07 -0.22
C GLN A 275 -16.94 -18.21 0.49
N THR A 276 -18.09 -17.95 1.10
CA THR A 276 -18.84 -19.03 1.73
C THR A 276 -20.29 -18.96 1.32
N ASN A 277 -20.80 -20.11 0.91
CA ASN A 277 -22.16 -20.54 1.25
C ASN A 277 -22.04 -21.61 2.35
N ASN A 278 -21.35 -21.23 3.42
CA ASN A 278 -21.11 -21.94 4.69
C ASN A 278 -20.27 -23.25 4.72
N ASN A 279 -18.95 -23.07 4.81
CA ASN A 279 -18.01 -23.76 5.72
C ASN A 279 -17.08 -22.66 6.30
N ALA A 280 -17.75 -21.62 6.80
CA ALA A 280 -17.32 -20.23 6.80
C ALA A 280 -16.55 -19.78 8.02
N LYS A 281 -15.85 -18.65 7.82
CA LYS A 281 -15.15 -17.83 8.80
C LYS A 281 -13.68 -18.25 9.02
N ARG A 282 -12.82 -17.79 8.12
CA ARG A 282 -11.34 -17.87 8.25
C ARG A 282 -10.79 -16.51 8.68
N HIS A 283 -9.83 -16.59 9.58
CA HIS A 283 -9.15 -15.56 10.36
C HIS A 283 -7.72 -15.34 9.88
N LEU A 284 -7.02 -14.35 10.44
CA LEU A 284 -5.56 -14.29 10.36
C LEU A 284 -4.99 -15.49 11.09
N SER A 285 -4.10 -16.21 10.42
CA SER A 285 -3.47 -17.40 10.98
C SER A 285 -2.06 -17.14 11.50
N VAL A 286 -1.51 -18.09 12.26
CA VAL A 286 -0.12 -18.03 12.75
C VAL A 286 0.87 -17.92 11.58
N GLY A 287 0.67 -18.70 10.51
CA GLY A 287 1.45 -18.61 9.29
C GLY A 287 1.23 -17.30 8.52
N ALA A 288 0.02 -16.73 8.52
CA ALA A 288 -0.20 -15.39 7.97
C ALA A 288 0.56 -14.32 8.76
N ALA A 289 0.59 -14.42 10.10
CA ALA A 289 1.39 -13.55 10.95
C ALA A 289 2.89 -13.67 10.65
N TYR A 290 3.39 -14.88 10.37
CA TYR A 290 4.76 -15.10 9.89
C TYR A 290 5.02 -14.34 8.58
N LEU A 291 4.12 -14.48 7.60
CA LEU A 291 4.28 -13.80 6.29
C LEU A 291 4.26 -12.26 6.46
N ILE A 292 3.39 -11.73 7.33
CA ILE A 292 3.36 -10.30 7.65
C ILE A 292 4.67 -9.85 8.34
N ALA A 293 5.18 -10.64 9.28
CA ALA A 293 6.45 -10.36 9.94
C ALA A 293 7.62 -10.39 8.95
N LEU A 294 7.62 -11.35 8.01
CA LEU A 294 8.58 -11.43 6.92
C LEU A 294 8.53 -10.16 6.05
N MET A 295 7.34 -9.72 5.61
CA MET A 295 7.19 -8.47 4.85
C MET A 295 7.75 -7.26 5.64
N ALA A 296 7.45 -7.16 6.94
CA ALA A 296 7.93 -6.07 7.77
C ALA A 296 9.47 -6.07 7.93
N HIS A 297 10.06 -7.25 8.11
CA HIS A 297 11.51 -7.40 8.18
C HIS A 297 12.18 -7.01 6.87
N GLN A 298 11.64 -7.47 5.74
CA GLN A 298 12.18 -7.20 4.41
C GLN A 298 12.08 -5.71 4.05
N LYS A 299 11.04 -5.00 4.50
CA LYS A 299 10.93 -3.55 4.36
C LYS A 299 12.06 -2.80 5.08
N ILE A 300 12.51 -3.31 6.24
CA ILE A 300 13.53 -2.63 7.08
C ILE A 300 14.95 -3.03 6.68
N TYR A 301 15.17 -4.31 6.38
CA TYR A 301 16.50 -4.89 6.20
C TYR A 301 16.79 -5.35 4.76
N GLY A 302 15.85 -5.15 3.83
CA GLY A 302 15.94 -5.72 2.49
C GLY A 302 15.91 -7.25 2.53
N ASN A 303 16.52 -7.87 1.51
CA ASN A 303 16.61 -9.33 1.34
C ASN A 303 17.50 -10.06 2.37
N GLY A 304 17.45 -9.66 3.65
CA GLY A 304 18.20 -10.29 4.73
C GLY A 304 17.65 -11.68 5.09
N ASP A 305 18.54 -12.63 5.36
CA ASP A 305 18.20 -14.06 5.37
C ASP A 305 17.54 -14.58 6.65
N VAL A 306 17.43 -13.79 7.74
CA VAL A 306 17.01 -14.30 9.06
C VAL A 306 15.64 -15.01 9.03
N PHE A 307 14.69 -14.54 8.23
CA PHE A 307 13.39 -15.19 8.06
C PHE A 307 13.39 -16.32 7.01
N MET A 308 14.48 -16.50 6.26
CA MET A 308 14.56 -17.38 5.10
C MET A 308 15.57 -18.52 5.25
N ASN A 309 16.36 -18.50 6.34
CA ASN A 309 17.44 -19.44 6.62
C ASN A 309 17.00 -20.85 7.05
N ASP A 310 15.75 -21.03 7.47
CA ASP A 310 15.26 -22.33 7.93
C ASP A 310 14.09 -22.80 7.03
N THR A 311 14.42 -23.66 6.07
CA THR A 311 13.44 -24.30 5.19
C THR A 311 12.61 -25.36 5.90
N GLU A 312 13.11 -25.92 7.00
CA GLU A 312 12.40 -26.92 7.80
C GLU A 312 11.28 -26.26 8.64
N ALA A 313 11.40 -24.95 8.91
CA ALA A 313 10.41 -24.19 9.67
C ALA A 313 8.96 -24.37 9.18
N TRP A 314 8.73 -24.62 7.89
CA TRP A 314 7.39 -24.80 7.34
C TRP A 314 6.94 -26.26 7.21
N ILE A 315 7.85 -27.23 7.23
CA ILE A 315 7.54 -28.63 6.91
C ILE A 315 6.59 -29.21 7.98
N GLU A 316 6.95 -29.11 9.26
CA GLU A 316 6.19 -29.69 10.37
C GLU A 316 4.99 -28.83 10.84
N CYS A 317 4.71 -27.73 10.14
CA CYS A 317 3.73 -26.72 10.55
C CYS A 317 2.30 -26.99 10.06
N SER A 318 1.81 -28.21 10.28
CA SER A 318 0.46 -28.64 9.87
C SER A 318 -0.70 -27.80 10.44
N GLN A 319 -0.44 -26.98 11.46
CA GLN A 319 -1.37 -26.08 12.12
C GLN A 319 -1.08 -24.60 11.83
N ALA A 320 -0.22 -24.24 10.88
CA ALA A 320 0.09 -22.84 10.54
C ALA A 320 -1.16 -22.01 10.12
N ALA A 321 -2.21 -22.65 9.60
CA ALA A 321 -3.48 -22.00 9.27
C ALA A 321 -4.39 -21.75 10.50
N SER A 322 -3.93 -22.04 11.72
CA SER A 322 -4.71 -21.88 12.95
C SER A 322 -4.91 -20.41 13.34
N PRO A 323 -6.08 -20.06 13.92
CA PRO A 323 -6.46 -18.67 14.24
C PRO A 323 -5.63 -18.01 15.30
N ILE A 324 -5.23 -16.76 15.07
CA ILE A 324 -4.66 -15.89 16.11
C ILE A 324 -5.68 -14.88 16.67
N PHE A 325 -6.73 -14.57 15.90
CA PHE A 325 -7.84 -13.71 16.32
C PHE A 325 -9.17 -14.46 16.26
N ALA A 326 -10.15 -13.93 16.97
CA ALA A 326 -11.54 -14.33 16.82
C ALA A 326 -12.04 -14.03 15.39
N LEU A 327 -13.24 -14.49 15.08
CA LEU A 327 -13.88 -14.20 13.81
C LEU A 327 -14.20 -12.70 13.75
N GLN A 328 -13.81 -12.07 12.65
CA GLN A 328 -13.86 -10.63 12.40
C GLN A 328 -14.39 -10.36 11.00
N ASP A 329 -15.09 -9.24 10.87
CA ASP A 329 -15.59 -8.74 9.60
C ASP A 329 -14.41 -8.32 8.73
N GLN A 330 -14.68 -8.12 7.45
CA GLN A 330 -13.64 -7.86 6.47
C GLN A 330 -12.83 -6.59 6.76
N GLU A 331 -13.44 -5.54 7.29
CA GLU A 331 -12.78 -4.27 7.56
C GLU A 331 -11.92 -4.35 8.83
N THR A 332 -12.50 -4.90 9.90
CA THR A 332 -11.81 -5.14 11.17
C THR A 332 -10.59 -6.03 10.97
N ALA A 333 -10.72 -7.08 10.17
CA ALA A 333 -9.63 -7.98 9.86
C ALA A 333 -8.47 -7.35 9.08
N ARG A 334 -8.78 -6.49 8.10
CA ARG A 334 -7.76 -5.72 7.38
C ARG A 334 -7.02 -4.80 8.33
N THR A 335 -7.77 -4.12 9.21
CA THR A 335 -7.20 -3.26 10.25
C THR A 335 -6.33 -4.06 11.21
N SER A 336 -6.73 -5.28 11.56
CA SER A 336 -5.95 -6.20 12.40
C SER A 336 -4.64 -6.63 11.72
N ALA A 337 -4.66 -6.92 10.42
CA ALA A 337 -3.46 -7.26 9.65
C ALA A 337 -2.49 -6.06 9.57
N ILE A 338 -3.02 -4.86 9.33
CA ILE A 338 -2.26 -3.60 9.32
C ILE A 338 -1.63 -3.33 10.69
N ALA A 339 -2.41 -3.44 11.76
CA ALA A 339 -1.90 -3.26 13.12
C ALA A 339 -0.79 -4.27 13.46
N LEU A 340 -0.89 -5.50 12.96
CA LEU A 340 0.13 -6.52 13.13
C LEU A 340 1.43 -6.17 12.36
N TYR A 341 1.30 -5.74 11.10
CA TYR A 341 2.42 -5.27 10.30
C TYR A 341 3.13 -4.08 10.97
N ASP A 342 2.37 -3.05 11.37
CA ASP A 342 2.90 -1.86 12.04
C ASP A 342 3.60 -2.19 13.36
N CYS A 343 3.05 -3.16 14.11
CA CYS A 343 3.67 -3.68 15.31
C CYS A 343 5.03 -4.31 15.00
N PHE A 344 5.12 -5.20 14.01
CA PHE A 344 6.38 -5.82 13.61
C PHE A 344 7.38 -4.80 13.09
N ILE A 345 6.96 -3.84 12.24
CA ILE A 345 7.83 -2.74 11.79
C ILE A 345 8.43 -2.01 12.99
N CYS A 346 7.61 -1.63 13.97
CA CYS A 346 8.10 -0.92 15.16
C CYS A 346 8.99 -1.77 16.07
N LEU A 347 8.83 -3.09 16.08
CA LEU A 347 9.66 -4.01 16.88
C LEU A 347 11.00 -4.30 16.21
N PHE A 348 11.01 -4.35 14.88
CA PHE A 348 12.18 -4.66 14.07
C PHE A 348 13.00 -3.41 13.73
N THR A 349 12.41 -2.21 13.80
CA THR A 349 13.15 -0.97 13.55
C THR A 349 14.28 -0.78 14.58
N PRO A 350 15.52 -0.50 14.15
CA PRO A 350 16.63 -0.23 15.05
C PRO A 350 16.33 0.87 16.07
N ARG A 351 16.72 0.65 17.33
CA ARG A 351 16.41 1.54 18.46
C ARG A 351 17.44 2.65 18.73
N SER A 352 18.48 2.77 17.91
CA SER A 352 19.54 3.77 18.07
C SER A 352 19.34 4.96 17.13
N LYS A 353 19.58 6.19 17.61
CA LYS A 353 19.47 7.42 16.79
C LYS A 353 20.42 7.45 15.59
N ASN A 354 21.53 6.71 15.65
CA ASN A 354 22.53 6.67 14.58
C ASN A 354 22.19 5.64 13.49
N ALA A 355 21.25 4.71 13.75
CA ALA A 355 20.89 3.66 12.81
C ALA A 355 20.10 4.17 11.59
N TYR A 356 19.45 5.34 11.68
CA TYR A 356 18.78 5.97 10.53
C TYR A 356 19.77 6.58 9.52
N GLN A 357 21.03 6.85 9.93
CA GLN A 357 22.07 7.36 9.03
C GLN A 357 22.92 6.24 8.40
N GLU A 358 22.87 5.03 8.95
CA GLU A 358 23.61 3.85 8.47
C GLU A 358 22.68 2.71 8.02
N SER A 359 21.61 3.06 7.29
CA SER A 359 20.49 2.16 6.92
C SER A 359 20.87 0.91 6.11
N PHE A 360 22.12 0.74 5.70
CA PHE A 360 22.60 -0.43 4.96
C PHE A 360 23.49 -1.40 5.75
N LEU A 361 23.87 -1.08 7.00
CA LEU A 361 24.80 -1.90 7.80
C LEU A 361 24.26 -2.32 9.19
N ALA A 362 23.06 -1.89 9.57
CA ALA A 362 22.49 -2.27 10.86
C ALA A 362 22.12 -3.77 10.88
N SER A 363 22.76 -4.53 11.78
CA SER A 363 22.40 -5.93 12.05
C SER A 363 20.91 -6.05 12.40
N SER A 364 20.24 -7.09 11.88
CA SER A 364 18.82 -7.30 12.12
C SER A 364 18.49 -7.28 13.62
N GLN A 365 17.40 -6.62 14.02
CA GLN A 365 16.88 -6.74 15.38
C GLN A 365 16.26 -8.13 15.63
N VAL A 366 16.00 -8.92 14.60
CA VAL A 366 15.53 -10.29 14.73
C VAL A 366 16.72 -11.23 14.80
N ARG A 367 16.77 -12.04 15.86
CA ARG A 367 17.83 -13.01 16.14
C ARG A 367 17.49 -14.39 15.60
N ASN A 368 16.27 -14.85 15.87
CA ASN A 368 15.82 -16.20 15.52
C ASN A 368 14.29 -16.24 15.41
N ILE A 369 13.78 -17.22 14.66
CA ILE A 369 12.35 -17.43 14.45
C ILE A 369 12.08 -18.93 14.44
N CYS A 370 11.03 -19.37 15.12
CA CYS A 370 10.66 -20.77 15.16
C CYS A 370 9.16 -20.95 15.37
N PHE A 371 8.65 -22.03 14.80
CA PHE A 371 7.30 -22.53 15.08
C PHE A 371 7.36 -23.62 16.16
N TYR A 372 6.33 -23.66 17.01
CA TYR A 372 6.11 -24.69 18.01
C TYR A 372 4.71 -25.27 17.85
N GLU A 373 4.48 -26.42 18.49
CA GLU A 373 3.16 -27.09 18.54
C GLU A 373 2.59 -27.30 17.13
N SER A 374 3.43 -27.83 16.23
CA SER A 374 3.09 -28.06 14.83
C SER A 374 2.59 -26.81 14.09
N GLY A 375 3.06 -25.62 14.47
CA GLY A 375 2.69 -24.35 13.84
C GLY A 375 1.55 -23.59 14.53
N ARG A 376 1.12 -24.00 15.73
CA ARG A 376 0.15 -23.23 16.54
C ARG A 376 0.76 -22.03 17.25
N VAL A 377 2.08 -22.02 17.43
CA VAL A 377 2.78 -20.93 18.10
C VAL A 377 3.98 -20.52 17.25
N LEU A 378 4.08 -19.23 16.97
CA LEU A 378 5.23 -18.60 16.35
C LEU A 378 5.98 -17.79 17.41
N LYS A 379 7.29 -18.00 17.54
CA LYS A 379 8.17 -17.21 18.40
C LYS A 379 9.19 -16.48 17.55
N ILE A 380 9.28 -15.16 17.74
CA ILE A 380 10.26 -14.29 17.09
C ILE A 380 11.14 -13.71 18.19
N GLN A 381 12.40 -14.11 18.19
CA GLN A 381 13.36 -13.69 19.19
C GLN A 381 14.13 -12.46 18.70
N LEU A 382 14.23 -11.43 19.54
CA LEU A 382 14.84 -10.15 19.20
C LEU A 382 16.25 -10.02 19.83
N ASN A 383 17.04 -9.08 19.32
CA ASN A 383 18.34 -8.68 19.88
C ASN A 383 18.22 -7.64 21.00
N TRP A 384 16.98 -7.33 21.41
CA TRP A 384 16.69 -6.44 22.52
C TRP A 384 15.57 -7.02 23.39
N ASN A 385 15.51 -6.59 24.65
CA ASN A 385 14.55 -7.07 25.63
C ASN A 385 13.61 -5.94 26.08
N ALA A 386 12.30 -6.19 26.17
CA ALA A 386 11.29 -5.22 26.59
C ALA A 386 11.42 -4.75 28.04
N GLN A 387 12.13 -5.52 28.86
CA GLN A 387 12.47 -5.20 30.24
C GLN A 387 13.71 -4.31 30.34
N ASN A 388 14.44 -4.09 29.25
CA ASN A 388 15.61 -3.22 29.20
C ASN A 388 15.25 -1.87 28.55
N PRO A 389 15.79 -0.75 29.06
CA PRO A 389 15.64 0.57 28.42
C PRO A 389 16.34 0.60 27.05
N SER A 390 15.83 1.42 26.12
CA SER A 390 16.53 1.69 24.87
C SER A 390 17.66 2.71 25.09
N SER A 391 18.59 2.81 24.15
CA SER A 391 19.74 3.75 24.25
C SER A 391 19.32 5.22 24.36
N ASP A 392 18.11 5.55 23.92
CA ASP A 392 17.56 6.90 23.83
C ASP A 392 16.45 7.19 24.87
N ARG A 393 16.10 6.22 25.72
CA ARG A 393 15.05 6.38 26.77
C ARG A 393 15.46 5.72 28.07
N GLN A 394 15.19 6.39 29.19
CA GLN A 394 15.50 5.86 30.52
C GLN A 394 14.56 4.73 30.97
N GLU A 395 13.34 4.68 30.43
CA GLU A 395 12.34 3.68 30.79
C GLU A 395 12.27 2.54 29.76
N ASN A 396 12.04 1.32 30.26
CA ASN A 396 11.83 0.15 29.41
C ASN A 396 10.37 0.07 28.92
N LEU A 397 10.16 -0.63 27.80
CA LEU A 397 8.85 -0.76 27.15
C LEU A 397 7.79 -1.35 28.11
N ALA A 398 8.16 -2.37 28.89
CA ALA A 398 7.27 -3.01 29.84
C ALA A 398 6.76 -2.04 30.93
N LYS A 399 7.63 -1.19 31.47
CA LYS A 399 7.33 -0.16 32.48
C LYS A 399 6.49 0.97 31.91
N THR A 400 6.67 1.34 30.65
CA THR A 400 5.83 2.36 30.00
C THR A 400 4.43 1.84 29.69
N ILE A 401 4.30 0.59 29.26
CA ILE A 401 3.02 0.00 28.83
C ILE A 401 2.16 -0.48 30.01
N SER A 402 2.77 -1.10 31.03
CA SER A 402 2.04 -1.70 32.15
C SER A 402 1.09 -0.74 32.88
N PRO A 403 1.46 0.53 33.19
CA PRO A 403 0.56 1.48 33.83
C PRO A 403 -0.63 1.87 32.96
N ILE A 404 -0.46 1.90 31.63
CA ILE A 404 -1.54 2.29 30.69
C ILE A 404 -2.66 1.25 30.74
N PHE A 405 -2.31 -0.04 30.73
CA PHE A 405 -3.29 -1.11 30.86
C PHE A 405 -4.02 -1.15 32.21
N LYS A 406 -3.54 -0.41 33.21
CA LYS A 406 -4.21 -0.24 34.51
C LYS A 406 -5.13 0.98 34.55
N GLN A 407 -5.17 1.80 33.51
CA GLN A 407 -6.05 2.97 33.44
C GLN A 407 -7.49 2.54 33.13
N GLN A 408 -8.45 3.25 33.69
CA GLN A 408 -9.88 3.04 33.38
C GLN A 408 -10.23 3.39 31.93
N THR A 409 -9.49 4.35 31.35
CA THR A 409 -9.66 4.79 29.98
C THR A 409 -8.29 4.83 29.30
N ILE A 410 -8.17 4.16 28.17
CA ILE A 410 -6.94 4.14 27.35
C ILE A 410 -7.23 4.91 26.07
N ASN A 411 -6.48 5.99 25.83
CA ASN A 411 -6.56 6.71 24.57
C ASN A 411 -5.61 6.07 23.54
N VAL A 412 -6.18 5.62 22.43
CA VAL A 412 -5.48 4.86 21.39
C VAL A 412 -5.38 5.75 20.16
N SER A 413 -4.14 6.05 19.76
CA SER A 413 -3.91 6.90 18.59
C SER A 413 -4.21 6.10 17.31
N GLN A 414 -4.93 6.72 16.38
CA GLN A 414 -5.17 6.13 15.05
C GLN A 414 -3.87 5.82 14.29
N PHE A 415 -2.75 6.48 14.64
CA PHE A 415 -1.47 6.30 13.96
C PHE A 415 -0.42 5.63 14.87
N ALA A 416 0.13 4.52 14.41
CA ALA A 416 1.21 3.78 15.07
C ALA A 416 2.58 4.49 14.89
N LYS A 417 2.77 5.65 15.54
CA LYS A 417 4.02 6.44 15.43
C LYS A 417 5.22 5.85 16.19
N ASN A 418 5.00 4.86 17.04
CA ASN A 418 6.04 4.22 17.87
C ASN A 418 5.56 2.85 18.37
N THR A 419 6.49 2.06 18.92
CA THR A 419 6.22 0.71 19.44
C THR A 419 5.12 0.66 20.51
N ARG A 420 4.95 1.71 21.33
CA ARG A 420 3.87 1.76 22.33
C ARG A 420 2.51 1.86 21.65
N ASN A 421 2.36 2.80 20.71
CA ASN A 421 1.09 3.00 20.00
C ASN A 421 0.73 1.79 19.14
N SER A 422 1.72 1.16 18.48
CA SER A 422 1.45 -0.03 17.67
C SER A 422 0.96 -1.22 18.51
N VAL A 423 1.55 -1.44 19.70
CA VAL A 423 1.07 -2.47 20.64
C VAL A 423 -0.35 -2.19 21.11
N LEU A 424 -0.67 -0.94 21.46
CA LEU A 424 -2.03 -0.56 21.88
C LEU A 424 -3.05 -0.75 20.74
N ASN A 425 -2.69 -0.35 19.51
CA ASN A 425 -3.54 -0.54 18.34
C ASN A 425 -3.81 -2.02 18.08
N LEU A 426 -2.77 -2.85 18.10
CA LEU A 426 -2.90 -4.31 17.91
C LEU A 426 -3.76 -4.96 18.99
N TRP A 427 -3.59 -4.55 20.25
CA TRP A 427 -4.40 -5.06 21.36
C TRP A 427 -5.88 -4.71 21.22
N CYS A 428 -6.21 -3.49 20.77
CA CYS A 428 -7.61 -3.15 20.49
C CYS A 428 -8.20 -4.05 19.41
N GLN A 429 -7.44 -4.32 18.34
CA GLN A 429 -7.91 -5.22 17.27
C GLN A 429 -8.12 -6.66 17.76
N MET A 430 -7.26 -7.15 18.67
CA MET A 430 -7.40 -8.48 19.28
C MET A 430 -8.71 -8.67 20.06
N ALA A 431 -9.31 -7.60 20.59
CA ALA A 431 -10.51 -7.68 21.40
C ALA A 431 -11.81 -7.70 20.58
N ILE A 432 -11.76 -7.32 19.30
CA ILE A 432 -12.94 -7.18 18.44
C ILE A 432 -13.30 -8.53 17.80
N SER A 433 -14.59 -8.86 17.83
CA SER A 433 -15.16 -10.01 17.13
C SER A 433 -16.51 -9.68 16.49
N ASP A 434 -16.84 -10.42 15.43
CA ASP A 434 -18.18 -10.44 14.80
C ASP A 434 -19.32 -10.67 15.79
N ASN A 435 -19.06 -11.44 16.85
CA ASN A 435 -20.06 -11.83 17.83
C ASN A 435 -19.99 -10.98 19.11
N GLY A 436 -19.24 -9.87 19.13
CA GLY A 436 -19.07 -8.98 20.28
C GLY A 436 -17.61 -8.81 20.70
N PHE A 437 -17.33 -8.94 21.99
CA PHE A 437 -15.98 -8.79 22.55
C PHE A 437 -15.54 -10.10 23.20
N MET A 438 -14.32 -10.56 22.91
CA MET A 438 -13.75 -11.78 23.52
C MET A 438 -12.43 -11.50 24.24
N SER A 439 -11.98 -12.46 25.05
CA SER A 439 -10.73 -12.37 25.81
C SER A 439 -9.53 -12.11 24.89
N PRO A 440 -8.63 -11.17 25.22
CA PRO A 440 -7.43 -10.94 24.44
C PRO A 440 -6.46 -12.10 24.59
N GLY A 441 -6.29 -12.88 23.52
CA GLY A 441 -5.12 -13.71 23.23
C GLY A 441 -5.09 -13.91 21.72
N ALA A 442 -3.95 -13.95 21.03
CA ALA A 442 -2.65 -14.40 21.50
C ALA A 442 -1.49 -13.75 20.72
N ILE A 443 -1.16 -12.51 21.06
CA ILE A 443 0.12 -11.88 20.72
C ILE A 443 0.64 -11.14 21.95
N TYR A 444 1.82 -11.51 22.41
CA TYR A 444 2.46 -10.89 23.57
C TYR A 444 3.97 -10.91 23.45
N MET A 445 4.64 -10.19 24.35
CA MET A 445 6.09 -10.18 24.42
C MET A 445 6.55 -10.67 25.79
N GLU A 446 7.42 -11.67 25.78
CA GLU A 446 8.07 -12.25 26.96
C GLU A 446 9.58 -11.97 26.88
N GLY A 447 10.03 -10.96 27.62
CA GLY A 447 11.44 -10.55 27.60
C GLY A 447 11.86 -10.03 26.22
N ASP A 448 12.70 -10.80 25.53
CA ASP A 448 13.20 -10.53 24.17
C ASP A 448 12.39 -11.24 23.07
N THR A 449 11.36 -11.99 23.43
CA THR A 449 10.64 -12.88 22.50
C THR A 449 9.21 -12.41 22.29
N VAL A 450 8.83 -12.22 21.03
CA VAL A 450 7.46 -11.98 20.61
C VAL A 450 6.81 -13.34 20.35
N VAL A 451 5.68 -13.60 21.00
CA VAL A 451 4.91 -14.84 20.86
C VAL A 451 3.60 -14.52 20.18
N VAL A 452 3.34 -15.20 19.06
CA VAL A 452 2.05 -15.22 18.36
C VAL A 452 1.51 -16.64 18.47
N ALA A 453 0.45 -16.84 19.27
CA ALA A 453 -0.12 -18.16 19.47
C ALA A 453 -1.55 -18.24 18.92
N SER A 454 -2.00 -19.46 18.68
CA SER A 454 -3.37 -19.70 18.26
C SER A 454 -4.34 -19.62 19.45
N ILE A 455 -5.58 -19.19 19.20
CA ILE A 455 -6.68 -19.21 20.18
C ILE A 455 -7.37 -20.58 20.30
N LYS A 456 -6.80 -21.66 19.75
CA LYS A 456 -7.40 -23.00 19.66
C LYS A 456 -6.59 -24.11 20.31
#